data_AF-A0A7X1FDN5-F1
#
_entry.id   AF-A0A7X1FDN5-F1
#
_cell.length_a   1.000
_cell.length_b   1.000
_cell.length_c   1.000
_cell.angle_alpha   90.00
_cell.angle_beta   90.00
_cell.angle_gamma   90.00
#
_symmetry.space_group_name_H-M   'P 1'
#
loop_
_entity.id
_entity.type
_entity.pdbx_description
1 polymer ?
#
loop_
_entity_poly.entity_id
_entity_poly.type
_entity_poly.pdbx_seq_one_letter_code
_entity_poly.pdbx_strand_id
1 'polypeptide(L)' 'MTIINPHTPPQELRTATIVTGPWPTYAQFKDLPERERWVLYGSAKAYREALERQGFQISESYDDFIGRVSGELDV' A
#
# COMPACT_ATOMS: atom_id res chain seq x y z
N MET A 1 47.81 25.08 -0.25
CA MET A 1 47.29 24.58 -1.54
C MET A 1 46.09 23.71 -1.19
N THR A 2 44.92 24.16 -1.66
CA THR A 2 43.53 23.63 -1.69
C THR A 2 43.44 22.09 -1.48
N ILE A 3 42.42 21.44 -0.90
CA ILE A 3 40.97 21.63 -1.09
C ILE A 3 40.21 20.99 0.11
N ILE A 4 39.39 21.80 0.79
CA ILE A 4 38.20 21.34 1.54
C ILE A 4 37.23 20.74 0.52
N ASN A 5 36.81 19.48 0.69
CA ASN A 5 35.71 18.92 -0.09
C ASN A 5 34.43 18.87 0.79
N PRO A 6 33.64 19.96 0.86
CA PRO A 6 32.32 19.91 1.48
C PRO A 6 31.32 19.51 0.39
N HIS A 7 31.22 18.22 0.11
CA HIS A 7 30.10 17.75 -0.70
C HIS A 7 29.72 16.33 -0.28
N THR A 8 29.18 16.22 0.93
CA THR A 8 28.21 15.17 1.21
C THR A 8 26.95 15.54 0.41
N PRO A 9 26.62 14.83 -0.67
CA PRO A 9 25.37 15.10 -1.36
C PRO A 9 24.20 14.84 -0.39
N PRO A 10 23.14 15.67 -0.40
CA PRO A 10 21.91 15.39 0.34
C PRO A 10 21.18 14.23 -0.37
N GLN A 11 21.66 13.01 -0.18
CA GLN A 11 21.05 11.78 -0.72
C GLN A 11 20.22 11.03 0.32
N GLU A 12 19.81 11.71 1.39
CA GLU A 12 18.64 11.33 2.18
C GLU A 12 17.35 11.74 1.43
N LEU A 13 17.32 11.47 0.12
CA LEU A 13 16.12 11.57 -0.70
C LEU A 13 15.25 10.41 -0.24
N ARG A 14 14.42 10.68 0.78
CA ARG A 14 13.51 9.77 1.47
C ARG A 14 13.06 8.67 0.51
N THR A 15 13.72 7.52 0.58
CA THR A 15 13.39 6.37 -0.26
C THR A 15 12.10 5.82 0.32
N ALA A 16 10.97 6.36 -0.13
CA ALA A 16 9.66 5.79 0.15
C ALA A 16 9.79 4.30 -0.16
N THR A 17 9.56 3.46 0.85
CA THR A 17 9.72 2.03 0.68
C THR A 17 8.56 1.57 -0.19
N ILE A 18 8.83 1.26 -1.45
CA ILE A 18 7.80 0.89 -2.41
C ILE A 18 7.41 -0.56 -2.13
N VAL A 19 6.20 -0.77 -1.62
CA VAL A 19 5.68 -2.14 -1.48
C VAL A 19 5.28 -2.60 -2.89
N THR A 20 5.90 -3.68 -3.35
CA THR A 20 5.75 -4.19 -4.72
C THR A 20 5.07 -5.56 -4.80
N GLY A 21 4.62 -6.11 -3.66
CA GLY A 21 3.79 -7.32 -3.60
C GLY A 21 4.54 -8.61 -3.25
N PRO A 22 3.81 -9.73 -3.04
CA PRO A 22 2.41 -9.96 -3.41
C PRO A 22 1.40 -9.28 -2.48
N TRP A 23 0.36 -8.70 -3.07
CA TRP A 23 -0.70 -8.05 -2.32
C TRP A 23 -1.59 -9.07 -1.60
N PRO A 24 -2.16 -8.74 -0.44
CA PRO A 24 -3.14 -9.60 0.20
C PRO A 24 -4.35 -9.80 -0.74
N THR A 25 -4.77 -11.06 -0.89
CA THR A 25 -5.99 -11.45 -1.62
C THR A 25 -7.09 -11.78 -0.63
N TYR A 26 -8.30 -11.30 -0.95
CA TYR A 26 -9.49 -11.50 -0.15
C TYR A 26 -10.44 -12.55 -0.75
N ALA A 27 -10.04 -13.20 -1.85
CA ALA A 27 -10.90 -14.15 -2.57
C ALA A 27 -11.38 -15.34 -1.70
N GLN A 28 -10.59 -15.71 -0.69
CA GLN A 28 -10.95 -16.76 0.28
C GLN A 28 -12.11 -16.39 1.20
N PHE A 29 -12.47 -15.10 1.29
CA PHE A 29 -13.51 -14.57 2.16
C PHE A 29 -14.82 -14.25 1.42
N LYS A 30 -14.92 -14.57 0.13
CA LYS A 30 -16.13 -14.33 -0.67
C LYS A 30 -17.38 -15.05 -0.12
N ASP A 31 -17.18 -16.19 0.54
CA ASP A 31 -18.24 -17.02 1.10
C ASP A 31 -18.69 -16.56 2.51
N LEU A 32 -18.06 -15.49 3.05
CA LEU A 32 -18.47 -14.91 4.32
C LEU A 32 -19.81 -14.15 4.18
N PRO A 33 -20.54 -13.97 5.30
CA PRO A 33 -21.70 -13.10 5.32
C PRO A 33 -21.36 -11.70 4.79
N GLU A 34 -22.28 -11.09 4.05
CA GLU A 34 -22.12 -9.76 3.44
C GLU A 34 -21.54 -8.71 4.40
N ARG A 35 -22.05 -8.66 5.64
CA ARG A 35 -21.54 -7.75 6.66
C ARG A 35 -20.04 -7.92 6.92
N GLU A 36 -19.54 -9.15 6.98
CA GLU A 36 -18.13 -9.44 7.22
C GLU A 36 -17.28 -9.07 5.99
N ARG A 37 -17.79 -9.28 4.78
CA ARG A 37 -17.15 -8.85 3.53
C ARG A 37 -16.98 -7.32 3.50
N TRP A 38 -18.01 -6.57 3.89
CA TRP A 38 -17.92 -5.11 4.03
C TRP A 38 -16.92 -4.66 5.12
N VAL A 39 -16.82 -5.39 6.22
CA VAL A 39 -15.82 -5.11 7.27
C VAL A 39 -14.41 -5.33 6.72
N LEU A 40 -14.17 -6.43 6.00
CA LEU A 40 -12.89 -6.72 5.35
C LEU A 40 -12.52 -5.67 4.31
N TYR A 41 -13.48 -5.24 3.49
CA TYR A 41 -13.29 -4.16 2.53
C TYR A 41 -12.86 -2.85 3.23
N GLY A 42 -13.50 -2.51 4.35
CA GLY A 42 -13.10 -1.38 5.18
C GLY A 42 -11.69 -1.52 5.76
N SER A 43 -11.37 -2.70 6.32
CA SER A 43 -10.05 -3.00 6.87
C SER A 43 -8.94 -2.96 5.82
N ALA A 44 -9.21 -3.43 4.60
CA ALA A 44 -8.27 -3.39 3.49
C ALA A 44 -7.87 -1.95 3.13
N LYS A 45 -8.85 -1.05 3.03
CA LYS A 45 -8.60 0.39 2.78
C LYS A 45 -7.80 1.02 3.92
N ALA A 46 -8.19 0.75 5.17
CA ALA A 46 -7.48 1.28 6.33
C ALA A 46 -6.02 0.79 6.40
N TYR A 47 -5.77 -0.46 6.00
CA TYR A 47 -4.41 -1.02 5.93
C TYR A 47 -3.58 -0.29 4.87
N ARG A 48 -4.14 -0.04 3.68
CA ARG A 48 -3.49 0.74 2.63
C ARG A 48 -3.15 2.16 3.11
N GLU A 49 -4.12 2.86 3.69
CA GLU A 49 -3.89 4.20 4.25
C GLU A 49 -2.83 4.21 5.36
N ALA A 50 -2.79 3.18 6.20
CA ALA A 50 -1.78 3.04 7.24
C ALA A 50 -0.38 2.84 6.63
N LEU A 51 -0.25 2.06 5.57
CA LEU A 51 1.01 1.91 4.83
C LEU A 51 1.45 3.24 4.21
N GLU A 52 0.55 3.94 3.53
CA GLU A 52 0.85 5.25 2.94
C GLU A 52 1.25 6.29 3.99
N ARG A 53 0.58 6.30 5.16
CA ARG A 53 0.93 7.18 6.30
C ARG A 53 2.32 6.88 6.89
N GLN A 54 2.75 5.62 6.83
CA GLN A 54 4.08 5.21 7.28
C GLN A 54 5.17 5.52 6.22
N GLY A 55 4.80 6.10 5.07
CA GLY A 55 5.73 6.44 3.99
C GLY A 55 5.98 5.31 3.01
N PHE A 56 5.16 4.25 3.03
CA PHE A 56 5.19 3.22 2.01
C PHE A 56 4.42 3.68 0.78
N GLN A 57 5.02 3.59 -0.39
CA GLN A 57 4.32 3.86 -1.64
C GLN A 57 3.81 2.53 -2.20
N ILE A 58 2.49 2.41 -2.33
CA ILE A 58 1.85 1.24 -2.93
C ILE A 58 2.01 1.36 -4.45
N SER A 59 2.65 0.39 -5.08
CA SER A 59 2.83 0.41 -6.54
C SER A 59 1.52 0.19 -7.31
N GLU A 60 0.54 -0.47 -6.70
CA GLU A 60 -0.82 -0.66 -7.25
C GLU A 60 -1.60 0.66 -7.12
N SER A 61 -2.30 1.08 -8.18
CA SER A 61 -3.15 2.27 -8.10
C SER A 61 -4.33 2.04 -7.13
N TYR A 62 -4.89 3.12 -6.58
CA TYR A 62 -6.02 3.00 -5.66
C TYR A 62 -7.25 2.37 -6.35
N ASP A 63 -7.50 2.74 -7.61
CA ASP A 63 -8.61 2.19 -8.40
C ASP A 63 -8.47 0.68 -8.64
N ASP A 64 -7.28 0.22 -9.05
CA ASP A 64 -6.99 -1.20 -9.29
C ASP A 64 -7.14 -2.04 -8.01
N PHE A 65 -6.65 -1.50 -6.89
CA PHE A 65 -6.83 -2.09 -5.57
C PHE A 65 -8.31 -2.20 -5.18
N ILE A 66 -9.10 -1.13 -5.36
CA ILE A 66 -10.53 -1.17 -5.04
C ILE A 66 -11.27 -2.15 -5.94
N GLY A 67 -10.99 -2.14 -7.25
CA GLY A 67 -11.59 -3.09 -8.19
C GLY A 67 -11.29 -4.54 -7.83
N ARG A 68 -10.02 -4.83 -7.47
CA ARG A 68 -9.61 -6.16 -7.01
C ARG A 68 -10.30 -6.55 -5.72
N VAL A 69 -10.24 -5.72 -4.68
CA VAL A 69 -10.82 -6.04 -3.37
C VAL A 69 -12.35 -6.17 -3.45
N SER A 70 -13.04 -5.30 -4.18
CA SER A 70 -14.47 -5.42 -4.44
C SER A 70 -14.83 -6.68 -5.22
N GLY A 71 -14.06 -7.03 -6.25
CA GLY A 71 -14.27 -8.27 -7.01
C GLY A 71 -13.98 -9.54 -6.20
N GLU A 72 -12.95 -9.51 -5.36
CA GLU A 72 -12.58 -10.63 -4.48
C GLU A 72 -13.58 -10.86 -3.34
N LEU A 73 -14.17 -9.78 -2.82
CA LEU A 73 -15.16 -9.81 -1.75
C LEU A 73 -16.59 -9.81 -2.26
N ASP A 74 -16.84 -9.58 -3.55
CA ASP A 74 -18.18 -9.45 -4.15
C ASP A 74 -19.05 -8.40 -3.39
N VAL A 75 -18.49 -7.20 -3.21
CA VAL A 75 -19.10 -6.03 -2.54
C VAL A 75 -19.13 -4.78 -3.40
#